data_AF-A0A936B6T5-F1
#
_entry.id   AF-A0A936B6T5-F1
#
_cell.length_a   1.000
_cell.length_b   1.000
_cell.length_c   1.000
_cell.angle_alpha   90.00
_cell.angle_beta   90.00
_cell.angle_gamma   90.00
#
_symmetry.space_group_name_H-M   'P 1'
#
loop_
_entity.id
_entity.type
_entity.pdbx_description
1 polymer ?
#
loop_
_entity_poly.entity_id
_entity_poly.type
_entity_poly.pdbx_seq_one_letter_code
_entity_poly.pdbx_strand_id
1 'polypeptide(L)'
;MLKNNPHIREKMTLFWHNHFVIADINEPRVLYNYIVKLRRLSLANFKEMAKEITVDNGMLEYLNGRDNTREAPNENYARELLELFTLGKGNSVGNGDYTTYTETDIKEIARVLTGWIDVNTLPIRSEFRAARHDTGTKLCPTDLIMLLFRMPVQKNTKSY
;
A
#
# COMPACT_ATOMS: atom_id res chain seq x y z
N MET A 1 -11.21 12.68 29.13
CA MET A 1 -11.30 13.42 27.84
C MET A 1 -10.38 14.62 27.90
N LEU A 2 -9.49 14.78 26.91
CA LEU A 2 -8.58 15.93 26.82
C LEU A 2 -9.41 17.20 26.56
N LYS A 3 -9.24 18.22 27.41
CA LYS A 3 -10.07 19.45 27.46
C LYS A 3 -9.72 20.51 26.40
N ASN A 4 -8.79 20.23 25.49
CA ASN A 4 -8.38 21.16 24.44
C ASN A 4 -8.89 20.68 23.09
N ASN A 5 -9.39 21.61 22.26
CA ASN A 5 -9.82 21.32 20.90
C ASN A 5 -8.64 20.66 20.15
N PRO A 6 -8.72 19.38 19.73
CA PRO A 6 -7.56 18.71 19.17
C PRO A 6 -7.15 19.41 17.88
N HIS A 7 -5.86 19.72 17.75
CA HIS A 7 -5.28 20.31 16.54
C HIS A 7 -5.69 19.49 15.32
N ILE A 8 -5.93 20.15 14.19
CA ILE A 8 -6.32 19.51 12.92
C ILE A 8 -5.37 18.34 12.57
N ARG A 9 -4.08 18.48 12.87
CA ARG A 9 -3.08 17.41 12.71
C ARG A 9 -3.47 16.11 13.43
N GLU A 10 -3.93 16.21 14.67
CA GLU A 10 -4.29 15.04 15.48
C GLU A 10 -5.61 14.43 15.01
N LYS A 11 -6.58 15.26 14.59
CA LYS A 11 -7.83 14.79 13.99
C LYS A 11 -7.57 14.05 12.67
N MET A 12 -6.72 14.61 11.81
CA MET A 12 -6.34 13.97 10.55
C MET A 12 -5.48 12.73 10.78
N THR A 13 -4.60 12.73 11.77
CA THR A 13 -3.84 11.52 12.15
C THR A 13 -4.80 10.37 12.50
N LEU A 14 -5.82 10.64 13.33
CA LEU A 14 -6.82 9.63 13.68
C LEU A 14 -7.65 9.19 12.47
N PHE A 15 -8.05 10.14 11.62
CA PHE A 15 -8.73 9.83 10.36
C PHE A 15 -7.90 8.86 9.50
N TRP A 16 -6.62 9.16 9.29
CA TRP A 16 -5.73 8.32 8.48
C TRP A 16 -5.38 7.00 9.14
N HIS A 17 -5.31 6.94 10.47
CA HIS A 17 -5.14 5.69 11.21
C HIS A 17 -6.34 4.74 11.01
N ASN A 18 -7.55 5.29 10.88
CA ASN A 18 -8.74 4.50 10.58
C ASN A 18 -8.84 4.13 9.10
N HIS A 19 -8.33 4.97 8.19
CA HIS A 19 -8.35 4.73 6.75
C HIS A 19 -7.28 3.71 6.33
N PHE A 20 -6.02 3.96 6.69
CA PHE A 20 -4.92 3.03 6.49
C PHE A 20 -4.73 2.21 7.77
N VAL A 21 -5.52 1.15 7.91
CA VAL A 21 -5.49 0.31 9.12
C VAL A 21 -4.31 -0.67 9.07
N ILE A 22 -3.66 -0.86 10.21
CA ILE A 22 -2.79 -2.02 10.50
C ILE A 22 -3.37 -2.76 11.70
N ALA A 23 -3.27 -4.10 11.69
CA ALA A 23 -3.71 -4.94 12.80
C ALA A 23 -2.70 -6.07 13.06
N ASP A 24 -2.85 -6.75 14.18
CA ASP A 24 -2.09 -7.95 14.58
C ASP A 24 -0.55 -7.79 14.64
N ILE A 25 -0.07 -6.57 14.84
CA ILE A 25 1.36 -6.26 15.02
C ILE A 25 1.72 -6.29 16.50
N ASN A 26 2.61 -7.20 16.88
CA ASN A 26 3.05 -7.38 18.26
C ASN A 26 4.31 -6.58 18.63
N GLU A 27 4.96 -5.92 17.66
CA GLU A 27 6.16 -5.11 17.90
C GLU A 27 5.80 -3.63 18.14
N PRO A 28 5.93 -3.10 19.38
CA PRO A 28 5.49 -1.75 19.71
C PRO A 28 6.26 -0.66 18.95
N ARG A 29 7.51 -0.92 18.57
CA ARG A 29 8.32 0.04 17.79
C ARG A 29 7.78 0.23 16.38
N VAL A 30 7.19 -0.81 15.78
CA VAL A 30 6.50 -0.74 14.48
C VAL A 30 5.28 0.18 14.60
N LEU A 31 4.44 -0.07 15.61
CA LEU A 31 3.24 0.75 15.88
C LEU A 31 3.58 2.22 16.14
N TYR A 32 4.63 2.47 16.94
CA TYR A 32 5.12 3.83 17.19
C TYR A 32 5.56 4.53 15.89
N ASN A 33 6.39 3.87 15.09
CA ASN A 33 6.86 4.41 13.81
C ASN A 33 5.70 4.71 12.86
N TYR A 34 4.69 3.83 12.83
CA TYR A 34 3.50 4.01 12.02
C TYR A 34 2.72 5.27 12.41
N ILE A 35 2.42 5.45 13.70
CA ILE A 35 1.71 6.64 14.19
C ILE A 35 2.53 7.91 13.92
N VAL A 36 3.85 7.88 14.13
CA VAL A 36 4.73 9.02 13.82
C VAL A 36 4.68 9.37 12.34
N LYS A 37 4.70 8.37 11.44
CA LYS A 37 4.57 8.57 10.00
C LYS A 37 3.22 9.17 9.63
N LEU A 38 2.11 8.66 10.17
CA LEU A 38 0.78 9.22 9.95
C LEU A 38 0.67 10.67 10.42
N ARG A 39 1.24 11.00 11.59
CA ARG A 39 1.29 12.38 12.10
C ARG A 39 2.10 13.31 11.19
N ARG A 40 3.21 12.82 10.64
CA ARG A 40 4.06 13.58 9.70
C ARG A 40 3.33 13.84 8.40
N LEU A 41 2.61 12.85 7.88
CA LEU A 41 1.91 12.92 6.59
C LEU A 41 0.49 13.47 6.70
N SER A 42 -0.02 13.80 7.90
CA SER A 42 -1.45 14.00 8.14
C SER A 42 -2.15 15.04 7.24
N LEU A 43 -1.38 16.00 6.70
CA LEU A 43 -1.84 17.06 5.78
C LEU A 43 -1.19 16.98 4.39
N ALA A 44 -0.44 15.91 4.09
CA ALA A 44 0.15 15.67 2.78
C ALA A 44 -0.95 15.39 1.75
N ASN A 45 -0.60 15.51 0.47
CA ASN A 45 -1.50 15.08 -0.59
C ASN A 45 -1.68 13.54 -0.51
N PHE A 46 -2.90 13.07 -0.83
CA PHE A 46 -3.27 11.66 -0.67
C PHE A 46 -2.34 10.71 -1.43
N LYS A 47 -1.88 11.11 -2.61
CA LYS A 47 -0.99 10.31 -3.46
C LYS A 47 0.37 10.06 -2.81
N GLU A 48 0.98 11.09 -2.23
CA GLU A 48 2.25 10.98 -1.49
C GLU A 48 2.06 10.14 -0.23
N MET A 49 0.97 10.36 0.50
CA MET A 49 0.64 9.57 1.67
C MET A 49 0.50 8.08 1.33
N ALA A 50 -0.31 7.76 0.31
CA ALA A 50 -0.51 6.39 -0.14
C ALA A 50 0.84 5.75 -0.45
N LYS A 51 1.71 6.43 -1.21
CA LYS A 51 3.05 5.94 -1.53
C LYS A 51 3.90 5.60 -0.30
N GLU A 52 3.98 6.52 0.66
CA GLU A 52 4.81 6.36 1.86
C GLU A 52 4.28 5.28 2.82
N ILE A 53 2.96 5.09 2.84
CA ILE A 53 2.30 4.02 3.59
C ILE A 53 2.46 2.68 2.87
N THR A 54 2.45 2.67 1.53
CA THR A 54 2.50 1.42 0.77
C THR A 54 3.75 0.59 1.05
N VAL A 55 4.86 1.26 1.34
CA VAL A 55 6.13 0.61 1.69
C VAL A 55 6.47 0.80 3.16
N ASP A 56 5.50 1.11 4.01
CA ASP A 56 5.71 1.17 5.44
C ASP A 56 5.94 -0.22 6.04
N ASN A 57 6.82 -0.30 7.03
CA ASN A 57 7.17 -1.56 7.68
C ASN A 57 5.96 -2.24 8.35
N GLY A 58 5.10 -1.51 9.06
CA GLY A 58 3.92 -2.08 9.68
C GLY A 58 2.88 -2.51 8.64
N MET A 59 2.77 -1.77 7.54
CA MET A 59 1.85 -2.13 6.47
C MET A 59 2.30 -3.38 5.71
N LEU A 60 3.60 -3.52 5.48
CA LEU A 60 4.20 -4.73 4.89
C LEU A 60 4.07 -5.93 5.83
N GLU A 61 4.19 -5.74 7.15
CA GLU A 61 3.94 -6.82 8.12
C GLU A 61 2.45 -7.25 8.11
N TYR A 62 1.53 -6.28 8.14
CA TYR A 62 0.09 -6.54 8.16
C TYR A 62 -0.42 -7.26 6.90
N LEU A 63 0.11 -6.94 5.72
CA LEU A 63 -0.42 -7.41 4.44
C LEU A 63 0.49 -8.41 3.73
N ASN A 64 1.35 -9.11 4.48
CA ASN A 64 2.21 -10.18 4.00
C ASN A 64 3.22 -9.74 2.92
N GLY A 65 3.77 -8.55 3.06
CA GLY A 65 4.82 -8.02 2.20
C GLY A 65 6.06 -8.92 2.15
N ARG A 66 6.47 -9.50 3.29
CA ARG A 66 7.55 -10.49 3.33
C ARG A 66 7.30 -11.67 2.39
N ASP A 67 6.07 -12.15 2.28
CA ASP A 67 5.76 -13.33 1.46
C ASP A 67 5.56 -12.98 -0.03
N ASN A 68 5.47 -11.70 -0.37
CA ASN A 68 5.33 -11.25 -1.74
C ASN A 68 6.69 -11.28 -2.48
N THR A 69 6.90 -12.32 -3.27
CA THR A 69 8.17 -12.56 -3.99
C THR A 69 7.94 -12.72 -5.48
N ARG A 70 8.99 -12.57 -6.28
CA ARG A 70 8.91 -12.80 -7.74
C ARG A 70 8.51 -14.23 -8.08
N GLU A 71 8.87 -15.22 -7.25
CA GLU A 71 8.49 -16.62 -7.44
C GLU A 71 7.04 -16.90 -7.02
N ALA A 72 6.54 -16.16 -6.04
CA ALA A 72 5.17 -16.26 -5.54
C ALA A 72 4.61 -14.86 -5.26
N PRO A 73 4.11 -14.16 -6.29
CA PRO A 73 3.45 -12.87 -6.09
C PRO A 73 2.20 -13.05 -5.23
N ASN A 74 2.11 -12.28 -4.15
CA ASN A 74 0.99 -12.33 -3.21
C ASN A 74 0.02 -11.18 -3.48
N GLU A 75 -1.19 -11.54 -3.91
CA GLU A 75 -2.23 -10.60 -4.29
C GLU A 75 -2.92 -9.90 -3.11
N ASN A 76 -2.74 -10.40 -1.88
CA ASN A 76 -3.44 -9.90 -0.71
C ASN A 76 -3.29 -8.38 -0.58
N TYR A 77 -2.05 -7.89 -0.56
CA TYR A 77 -1.85 -6.45 -0.41
C TYR A 77 -2.36 -5.66 -1.63
N ALA A 78 -2.14 -6.17 -2.84
CA ALA A 78 -2.63 -5.50 -4.04
C ALA A 78 -4.16 -5.30 -4.01
N ARG A 79 -4.89 -6.33 -3.54
CA ARG A 79 -6.34 -6.32 -3.41
C ARG A 79 -6.78 -5.29 -2.37
N GLU A 80 -6.23 -5.33 -1.16
CA GLU A 80 -6.57 -4.38 -0.09
C GLU A 80 -6.22 -2.92 -0.46
N LEU A 81 -5.11 -2.72 -1.17
CA LEU A 81 -4.70 -1.39 -1.63
C LEU A 81 -5.74 -0.77 -2.57
N LEU A 82 -6.27 -1.55 -3.51
CA LEU A 82 -7.31 -1.09 -4.43
C LEU A 82 -8.67 -0.98 -3.76
N GLU A 83 -9.04 -2.00 -3.00
CA GLU A 83 -10.37 -2.17 -2.44
C GLU A 83 -10.63 -1.28 -1.22
N LEU A 84 -9.75 -1.29 -0.22
CA LEU A 84 -10.00 -0.61 1.04
C LEU A 84 -9.38 0.78 1.07
N PHE A 85 -8.19 0.94 0.48
CA PHE A 85 -7.38 2.13 0.73
C PHE A 85 -7.46 3.19 -0.37
N THR A 86 -7.83 2.83 -1.60
CA THR A 86 -7.75 3.79 -2.72
C THR A 86 -9.04 3.92 -3.54
N LEU A 87 -9.37 2.95 -4.38
CA LEU A 87 -10.45 3.08 -5.37
C LEU A 87 -11.81 2.69 -4.82
N GLY A 88 -11.85 1.75 -3.88
CA GLY A 88 -13.10 1.13 -3.47
C GLY A 88 -13.54 0.03 -4.44
N LYS A 89 -14.38 -0.87 -3.93
CA LYS A 89 -15.15 -1.78 -4.77
C LYS A 89 -16.18 -0.99 -5.58
N GLY A 90 -16.10 -1.11 -6.90
CA GLY A 90 -17.17 -0.71 -7.80
C GLY A 90 -18.27 -1.78 -7.89
N ASN A 91 -19.16 -1.63 -8.88
CA ASN A 91 -20.11 -2.70 -9.20
C ASN A 91 -19.35 -3.89 -9.80
N SER A 92 -19.76 -5.12 -9.43
CA SER A 92 -19.20 -6.33 -10.03
C SER A 92 -19.60 -6.41 -11.51
N VAL A 93 -18.62 -6.62 -12.38
CA VAL A 93 -18.80 -6.77 -13.84
C VAL A 93 -18.31 -8.12 -14.36
N GLY A 94 -17.71 -8.93 -13.48
CA GLY A 94 -17.18 -10.24 -13.79
C GLY A 94 -16.66 -10.92 -12.52
N ASN A 95 -16.15 -12.14 -12.67
CA ASN A 95 -15.57 -12.88 -11.55
C ASN A 95 -14.24 -12.25 -11.13
N GLY A 96 -14.23 -11.52 -10.02
CA GLY A 96 -13.07 -10.75 -9.54
C GLY A 96 -12.89 -9.38 -10.19
N ASP A 97 -13.75 -9.03 -11.16
CA ASP A 97 -13.69 -7.76 -11.88
C ASP A 97 -14.78 -6.79 -11.41
N TYR A 98 -14.37 -5.54 -11.21
CA TYR A 98 -15.21 -4.43 -10.79
C TYR A 98 -15.10 -3.27 -11.78
N THR A 99 -16.08 -2.35 -11.76
CA THR A 99 -16.01 -1.12 -12.57
C THR A 99 -14.80 -0.23 -12.23
N THR A 100 -14.16 -0.43 -11.07
CA THR A 100 -13.01 0.35 -10.59
C THR A 100 -11.65 -0.32 -10.82
N TYR A 101 -11.59 -1.65 -10.83
CA TYR A 101 -10.38 -2.44 -11.06
C TYR A 101 -10.72 -3.88 -11.45
N THR A 102 -9.77 -4.57 -12.06
CA THR A 102 -9.88 -5.97 -12.49
C THR A 102 -8.96 -6.90 -11.69
N GLU A 103 -9.19 -8.20 -11.80
CA GLU A 103 -8.31 -9.23 -11.25
C GLU A 103 -6.91 -9.18 -11.88
N THR A 104 -6.81 -8.73 -13.14
CA THR A 104 -5.52 -8.50 -13.80
C THR A 104 -4.76 -7.38 -13.12
N ASP A 105 -5.44 -6.30 -12.70
CA ASP A 105 -4.80 -5.17 -12.02
C ASP A 105 -4.20 -5.60 -10.69
N ILE A 106 -4.93 -6.44 -9.94
CA ILE A 106 -4.47 -7.00 -8.67
C ILE A 106 -3.17 -7.80 -8.87
N LYS A 107 -3.13 -8.67 -9.89
CA LYS A 107 -1.93 -9.47 -10.21
C LYS A 107 -0.74 -8.58 -10.58
N GLU A 108 -0.97 -7.56 -11.39
CA GLU A 108 0.10 -6.67 -11.84
C GLU A 108 0.63 -5.80 -10.69
N ILE A 109 -0.23 -5.33 -9.79
CA ILE A 109 0.19 -4.62 -8.57
C ILE A 109 0.95 -5.55 -7.62
N ALA A 110 0.50 -6.80 -7.45
CA ALA A 110 1.18 -7.78 -6.62
C ALA A 110 2.64 -7.95 -7.08
N ARG A 111 2.84 -8.08 -8.41
CA ARG A 111 4.16 -8.13 -9.04
C ARG A 111 4.97 -6.85 -8.79
N VAL A 112 4.37 -5.67 -8.88
CA VAL A 112 5.04 -4.39 -8.56
C VAL A 112 5.50 -4.34 -7.10
N LEU A 113 4.71 -4.89 -6.17
CA LEU A 113 5.02 -4.89 -4.75
C LEU A 113 6.05 -5.95 -4.33
N THR A 114 6.39 -6.90 -5.20
CA THR A 114 7.35 -7.98 -4.87
C THR A 114 8.69 -7.43 -4.40
N GLY A 115 9.29 -8.08 -3.41
CA GLY A 115 10.62 -7.76 -2.90
C GLY A 115 10.70 -6.67 -1.83
N TRP A 116 9.60 -5.96 -1.55
CA TRP A 116 9.49 -5.16 -0.32
C TRP A 116 9.25 -6.06 0.88
N ILE A 117 10.00 -5.85 1.96
CA ILE A 117 9.87 -6.62 3.19
C ILE A 117 9.82 -5.71 4.42
N ASP A 118 9.15 -6.20 5.47
CA ASP A 118 9.28 -5.68 6.82
C ASP A 118 10.57 -6.23 7.47
N VAL A 119 11.32 -5.37 8.17
CA VAL A 119 12.50 -5.74 8.95
C VAL A 119 12.28 -5.28 10.38
N ASN A 120 11.94 -6.24 11.25
CA ASN A 120 11.63 -6.00 12.66
C ASN A 120 12.85 -6.19 13.58
N THR A 121 14.05 -6.23 13.01
CA THR A 121 15.32 -6.13 13.75
C THR A 121 15.82 -4.69 13.73
N LEU A 122 16.51 -4.26 14.79
CA LEU A 122 17.00 -2.89 14.88
C LEU A 122 18.04 -2.59 13.78
N PRO A 123 17.93 -1.46 13.05
CA PRO A 123 16.82 -0.51 13.07
C PRO A 123 15.58 -1.04 12.33
N ILE A 124 14.40 -0.88 12.96
CA ILE A 124 13.09 -1.22 12.39
C ILE A 124 12.89 -0.41 11.11
N ARG A 125 12.65 -1.08 9.98
CA ARG A 125 12.53 -0.43 8.67
C ARG A 125 11.79 -1.31 7.67
N SER A 126 11.38 -0.73 6.56
CA SER A 126 11.13 -1.48 5.34
C SER A 126 12.41 -1.58 4.50
N GLU A 127 12.53 -2.64 3.73
CA GLU A 127 13.68 -2.88 2.87
C GLU A 127 13.22 -3.43 1.52
N PHE A 128 13.80 -2.91 0.44
CA PHE A 128 13.58 -3.44 -0.90
C PHE A 128 14.72 -4.40 -1.27
N ARG A 129 14.38 -5.64 -1.61
CA ARG A 129 15.32 -6.68 -2.04
C ARG A 129 15.14 -6.99 -3.52
N ALA A 130 16.03 -6.44 -4.34
CA ALA A 130 15.97 -6.59 -5.80
C ALA A 130 15.93 -8.06 -6.26
N ALA A 131 16.62 -8.97 -5.57
CA ALA A 131 16.62 -10.40 -5.91
C ALA A 131 15.24 -11.08 -5.75
N ARG A 132 14.34 -10.50 -4.94
CA ARG A 132 12.96 -10.98 -4.73
C ARG A 132 11.95 -10.22 -5.58
N HIS A 133 12.36 -9.22 -6.34
CA HIS A 133 11.47 -8.42 -7.16
C HIS A 133 11.34 -9.01 -8.56
N ASP A 134 10.11 -9.10 -9.05
CA ASP A 134 9.84 -9.50 -10.42
C ASP A 134 10.25 -8.35 -11.33
N THR A 135 11.20 -8.53 -12.24
CA THR A 135 11.66 -7.49 -13.17
C THR A 135 10.94 -7.51 -14.51
N GLY A 136 10.01 -8.44 -14.71
CA GLY A 136 9.20 -8.51 -15.93
C GLY A 136 8.38 -7.24 -16.15
N THR A 137 8.03 -6.99 -17.42
CA THR A 137 7.13 -5.90 -17.78
C THR A 137 5.80 -6.09 -17.05
N LYS A 138 5.36 -5.02 -16.39
CA LYS A 138 4.01 -4.95 -15.82
C LYS A 138 3.12 -4.07 -16.69
N LEU A 139 1.85 -4.43 -16.77
CA LEU A 139 0.83 -3.70 -17.50
C LEU A 139 -0.24 -3.23 -16.52
N CYS A 140 0.02 -2.11 -15.84
CA CYS A 140 -0.97 -1.49 -14.96
C CYS A 140 -1.78 -0.43 -15.74
N PRO A 141 -3.09 -0.61 -15.91
CA PRO A 141 -3.94 0.36 -16.61
C PRO A 141 -4.26 1.59 -15.75
N THR A 142 -4.08 1.54 -14.43
CA THR A 142 -4.37 2.66 -13.53
C THR A 142 -3.16 3.58 -13.33
N ASP A 143 -3.31 4.86 -13.68
CA ASP A 143 -2.29 5.90 -13.47
C ASP A 143 -1.82 6.00 -12.01
N LEU A 144 -2.69 5.65 -11.04
CA LEU A 144 -2.34 5.63 -9.62
C LEU A 144 -1.13 4.73 -9.34
N ILE A 145 -1.05 3.56 -9.97
CA ILE A 145 0.01 2.56 -9.71
C ILE A 145 1.32 2.97 -10.38
N MET A 146 1.24 3.48 -11.60
CA MET A 146 2.37 4.07 -12.35
C MET A 146 3.06 5.16 -11.53
N LEU A 147 2.26 5.92 -10.78
CA LEU A 147 2.71 7.05 -9.98
C LEU A 147 3.30 6.67 -8.62
N LEU A 148 2.92 5.52 -8.06
CA LEU A 148 3.42 5.04 -6.77
C LEU A 148 4.86 4.51 -6.88
N PHE A 149 5.22 3.84 -7.98
CA PHE A 149 6.45 3.03 -7.99
C PHE A 149 7.61 3.51 -8.84
N ARG A 150 7.46 4.48 -9.76
CA ARG A 150 8.55 4.90 -10.69
C ARG A 150 9.36 3.71 -11.27
N MET A 151 8.70 2.57 -11.44
CA MET A 151 9.27 1.39 -12.10
C MET A 151 8.93 1.47 -13.60
N PRO A 152 9.74 0.88 -14.48
CA PRO A 152 9.42 0.80 -15.89
C PRO A 152 8.17 -0.07 -16.08
N VAL A 153 7.01 0.57 -16.13
CA VAL A 153 5.71 -0.04 -16.40
C VAL A 153 5.19 0.66 -17.64
N GLN A 154 4.72 -0.09 -18.65
CA GLN A 154 4.17 0.51 -19.86
C GLN A 154 2.70 0.86 -19.63
N LYS A 155 2.28 2.09 -19.98
CA LYS A 155 0.86 2.48 -19.95
C LYS A 155 0.11 1.66 -20.99
N ASN A 156 -0.95 0.97 -20.56
CA ASN A 156 -1.84 0.26 -21.48
C ASN A 156 -2.82 1.27 -22.11
N THR A 157 -2.51 1.77 -23.31
CA THR A 157 -3.41 2.62 -24.09
C THR A 157 -4.47 1.76 -24.77
N LYS A 158 -5.50 1.34 -24.05
CA LYS A 158 -6.72 0.84 -24.71
C LYS A 158 -7.60 2.05 -25.05
N SER A 159 -7.62 2.41 -26.33
CA SER A 159 -8.67 3.26 -26.89
C SER A 159 -10.00 2.53 -26.80
N TYR A 160 -10.98 3.15 -26.16
CA TYR A 160 -12.40 2.78 -26.28
C TYR A 160 -12.93 3.16 -27.66
#